data_AF-A0A519TH95-F1
#
_entry.id   AF-A0A519TH95-F1
#
_cell.length_a   1.000
_cell.length_b   1.000
_cell.length_c   1.000
_cell.angle_alpha   90.00
_cell.angle_beta   90.00
_cell.angle_gamma   90.00
#
_symmetry.space_group_name_H-M   'P 1'
#
loop_
_entity.id
_entity.type
_entity.pdbx_description
1 polymer ?
#
loop_
_entity_poly.entity_id
_entity_poly.type
_entity_poly.pdbx_seq_one_letter_code
_entity_poly.pdbx_strand_id
1 'polypeptide(L)'
;MKIKRWTIFILAVFGLLTSCVDLYSKRHKIDGPYFVELDPGADYQTLYFDLGDGNAIGRIENVKRVGHTDKFIIAETQDGYHFIDRQKDNKFLNGSEIIGDTKTHDYFINWLDSLKIEDFKFDYYLEK
;
A
#
# COMPACT_ATOMS: atom_id res chain seq x y z
N MET A 1 47.89 -22.08 17.07
CA MET A 1 47.60 -20.84 16.32
C MET A 1 46.96 -19.84 17.29
N LYS A 2 47.67 -18.77 17.71
CA LYS A 2 47.16 -17.82 18.71
C LYS A 2 46.35 -16.72 18.02
N ILE A 3 45.03 -16.83 18.07
CA ILE A 3 44.11 -15.79 17.57
C ILE A 3 44.30 -14.56 18.46
N LYS A 4 44.73 -13.44 17.87
CA LYS A 4 44.95 -12.18 18.61
C LYS A 4 43.60 -11.62 19.03
N ARG A 5 43.47 -11.22 20.31
CA ARG A 5 42.24 -10.66 20.91
C ARG A 5 41.62 -9.50 20.12
N TRP A 6 42.42 -8.71 19.40
CA TRP A 6 41.92 -7.63 18.53
C TRP A 6 41.16 -8.11 17.30
N THR A 7 41.45 -9.30 16.77
CA THR A 7 40.77 -9.86 15.60
C THR A 7 39.31 -10.20 15.92
N ILE A 8 39.02 -10.58 17.17
CA ILE A 8 37.65 -10.87 17.64
C ILE A 8 36.84 -9.57 17.79
N PHE A 9 37.48 -8.46 18.18
CA PHE A 9 36.82 -7.18 18.39
C PHE A 9 36.35 -6.55 17.06
N ILE A 10 37.14 -6.68 15.98
CA ILE A 10 36.77 -6.17 14.66
C ILE A 10 35.60 -6.96 14.06
N LEU A 11 35.56 -8.28 14.25
CA LEU A 11 34.45 -9.14 13.81
C LEU A 11 33.15 -8.84 14.57
N ALA A 12 33.23 -8.52 15.87
CA ALA A 12 32.06 -8.13 16.66
C ALA A 12 31.48 -6.76 16.24
N VAL A 13 32.34 -5.80 15.87
CA VAL A 13 31.90 -4.47 15.40
C VAL A 13 31.27 -4.54 14.01
N PHE A 14 31.79 -5.37 13.10
CA PHE A 14 31.19 -5.56 11.78
C PHE A 14 29.84 -6.28 11.82
N GLY A 15 29.64 -7.23 12.76
CA GLY A 15 28.35 -7.91 12.94
C GLY A 15 27.23 -7.03 13.51
N LEU A 16 27.57 -5.94 14.22
CA LEU A 16 26.59 -5.00 14.77
C LEU A 16 26.14 -3.92 13.77
N LEU A 17 26.89 -3.72 12.68
CA LEU A 17 26.55 -2.72 11.66
C LEU A 17 25.61 -3.26 10.56
N THR A 18 25.34 -4.57 10.53
CA THR A 18 24.45 -5.20 9.53
C THR A 18 23.01 -5.35 10.01
N SER A 19 22.65 -4.87 11.20
CA SER A 19 21.28 -5.01 11.73
C SER A 19 20.35 -3.85 11.41
N CYS A 20 20.68 -3.00 10.43
CA CYS A 20 19.66 -2.25 9.71
C CYS A 20 18.94 -3.22 8.77
N VAL A 21 18.23 -4.19 9.35
CA VAL A 21 17.14 -4.87 8.66
C VAL A 21 16.17 -3.74 8.36
N ASP A 22 15.96 -3.48 7.08
CA ASP A 22 14.98 -2.52 6.58
C ASP A 22 13.59 -3.06 6.96
N LEU A 23 13.22 -2.86 8.24
CA LEU A 23 11.91 -3.14 8.83
C LEU A 23 10.87 -2.13 8.35
N TYR A 24 11.28 -1.17 7.50
CA TYR A 24 10.35 -0.38 6.72
C TYR A 24 9.65 -1.33 5.74
N SER A 25 8.42 -1.70 6.09
CA SER A 25 7.40 -1.99 5.09
C SER A 25 7.55 -0.98 3.97
N LYS A 26 7.91 -1.43 2.77
CA LYS A 26 8.11 -0.54 1.63
C LYS A 26 6.79 0.15 1.34
N ARG A 27 6.65 1.37 1.81
CA ARG A 27 5.57 2.26 1.42
C ARG A 27 5.60 2.41 -0.10
N HIS A 28 4.53 1.97 -0.75
CA HIS A 28 4.37 2.07 -2.19
C HIS A 28 3.43 3.21 -2.54
N LYS A 29 3.96 4.26 -3.16
CA LYS A 29 3.14 5.42 -3.54
C LYS A 29 2.22 5.05 -4.71
N ILE A 30 0.94 5.40 -4.61
CA ILE A 30 -0.03 5.24 -5.71
C ILE A 30 -0.10 6.57 -6.47
N ASP A 31 -0.85 7.53 -5.93
CA ASP A 31 -0.93 8.89 -6.46
C ASP A 31 -1.46 9.84 -5.38
N GLY A 32 -1.16 11.14 -5.48
CA GLY A 32 -1.66 12.15 -4.54
C GLY A 32 -1.37 11.81 -3.07
N PRO A 33 -2.36 11.77 -2.16
CA PRO A 33 -2.16 11.38 -0.76
C PRO A 33 -2.18 9.85 -0.54
N TYR A 34 -2.38 9.03 -1.58
CA TYR A 34 -2.58 7.59 -1.43
C TYR A 34 -1.28 6.80 -1.49
N PHE A 35 -1.18 5.76 -0.66
CA PHE A 35 -0.07 4.81 -0.67
C PHE A 35 -0.51 3.46 -0.10
N VAL A 36 0.21 2.40 -0.44
CA VAL A 36 0.03 1.06 0.12
C VAL A 36 1.18 0.75 1.06
N GLU A 37 0.88 0.18 2.22
CA GLU A 37 1.86 -0.22 3.21
C GLU A 37 1.34 -1.43 4.00
N LEU A 38 2.24 -2.18 4.65
CA LEU A 38 1.85 -3.27 5.55
C LEU A 38 1.07 -2.69 6.73
N ASP A 39 -0.02 -3.33 7.11
CA ASP A 39 -0.78 -2.92 8.27
C ASP A 39 0.01 -3.19 9.57
N PRO A 40 0.18 -2.21 10.47
CA PRO A 40 0.93 -2.42 11.71
C PRO A 40 0.25 -3.41 12.68
N GLY A 41 -1.07 -3.65 12.51
CA GLY A 41 -1.86 -4.56 13.31
C GLY A 41 -2.17 -5.90 12.64
N ALA A 42 -1.78 -6.10 11.38
CA ALA A 42 -2.13 -7.30 10.61
C ALA A 42 -1.12 -7.67 9.52
N ASP A 43 -1.11 -8.95 9.12
CA ASP A 43 -0.21 -9.46 8.07
C ASP A 43 -0.82 -9.30 6.67
N TYR A 44 -1.28 -8.09 6.35
CA TYR A 44 -1.80 -7.75 5.01
C TYR A 44 -1.48 -6.31 4.66
N GLN A 45 -1.59 -6.00 3.36
CA GLN A 45 -1.37 -4.65 2.85
C GLN A 45 -2.66 -3.84 2.91
N THR A 46 -2.52 -2.57 3.29
CA THR A 46 -3.64 -1.63 3.40
C THR A 46 -3.36 -0.42 2.51
N LEU A 47 -4.38 0.02 1.78
CA LEU A 47 -4.38 1.32 1.13
C LEU A 47 -4.66 2.40 2.19
N TYR A 48 -3.76 3.35 2.31
CA TYR A 48 -3.82 4.47 3.23
C TYR A 48 -4.00 5.80 2.51
N PHE A 49 -4.54 6.77 3.25
CA PHE A 49 -4.50 8.19 2.93
C PHE A 49 -3.53 8.89 3.89
N ASP A 50 -2.53 9.58 3.34
CA ASP A 50 -1.52 10.33 4.08
C ASP A 50 -2.11 11.62 4.69
N LEU A 51 -1.98 11.77 6.00
CA LEU A 51 -2.43 12.95 6.74
C LEU A 51 -1.32 13.99 6.95
N GLY A 52 -0.07 13.63 6.60
CA GLY A 52 1.12 14.40 6.92
C GLY A 52 1.75 13.99 8.25
N ASP A 53 2.99 14.43 8.47
CA ASP A 53 3.76 14.23 9.71
C ASP A 53 3.88 12.75 10.14
N GLY A 54 3.93 11.85 9.17
CA GLY A 54 4.02 10.40 9.40
C GLY A 54 2.70 9.74 9.82
N ASN A 55 1.60 10.49 9.87
CA ASN A 55 0.28 9.96 10.19
C ASN A 55 -0.47 9.57 8.92
N ALA A 56 -1.29 8.52 9.02
CA ALA A 56 -2.14 8.07 7.94
C ALA A 56 -3.43 7.46 8.47
N ILE A 57 -4.43 7.38 7.61
CA ILE A 57 -5.71 6.76 7.90
C ILE A 57 -5.99 5.66 6.88
N GLY A 58 -6.40 4.48 7.37
CA GLY A 58 -6.77 3.35 6.54
C GLY A 58 -7.96 3.68 5.65
N ARG A 59 -7.89 3.25 4.39
CA ARG A 59 -9.00 3.34 3.44
C ARG A 59 -9.53 1.95 3.13
N ILE A 60 -8.68 1.08 2.60
CA ILE A 60 -9.07 -0.26 2.16
C ILE A 60 -8.03 -1.26 2.68
N GLU A 61 -8.47 -2.18 3.51
CA GLU A 61 -7.65 -3.27 4.06
C GLU A 61 -7.55 -4.43 3.05
N ASN A 62 -6.58 -5.34 3.24
CA ASN A 62 -6.41 -6.56 2.45
C ASN A 62 -6.30 -6.33 0.92
N VAL A 63 -5.58 -5.28 0.51
CA VAL A 63 -5.42 -4.96 -0.90
C VAL A 63 -4.43 -5.91 -1.59
N LYS A 64 -4.84 -6.44 -2.74
CA LYS A 64 -4.00 -7.24 -3.64
C LYS A 64 -3.40 -6.39 -4.75
N ARG A 65 -4.19 -5.45 -5.27
CA ARG A 65 -3.77 -4.52 -6.33
C ARG A 65 -4.40 -3.16 -6.09
N VAL A 66 -3.66 -2.10 -6.38
CA VAL A 66 -4.19 -0.73 -6.32
C VAL A 66 -3.74 0.04 -7.54
N GLY A 67 -4.70 0.73 -8.16
CA GLY A 67 -4.51 1.53 -9.35
C GLY A 67 -5.29 2.83 -9.24
N HIS A 68 -5.07 3.75 -10.18
CA HIS A 68 -5.80 5.00 -10.19
C HIS A 68 -6.18 5.46 -11.60
N THR A 69 -7.13 6.39 -11.60
CA THR A 69 -7.45 7.30 -12.71
C THR A 69 -7.40 8.72 -12.16
N ASP A 70 -7.62 9.72 -13.01
CA ASP A 70 -7.73 11.12 -12.58
C ASP A 70 -8.80 11.33 -11.49
N LYS A 71 -9.88 10.52 -11.50
CA LYS A 71 -11.03 10.69 -10.60
C LYS A 71 -11.12 9.66 -9.49
N PHE A 72 -10.60 8.46 -9.71
CA PHE A 72 -10.81 7.34 -8.80
C PHE A 72 -9.50 6.66 -8.37
N ILE A 73 -9.41 6.29 -7.11
CA ILE A 73 -8.55 5.18 -6.68
C ILE A 73 -9.36 3.90 -6.74
N ILE A 74 -8.75 2.85 -7.28
CA ILE A 74 -9.37 1.54 -7.46
C ILE A 74 -8.50 0.51 -6.75
N ALA A 75 -9.06 -0.20 -5.79
CA ALA A 75 -8.37 -1.28 -5.10
C ALA A 75 -9.10 -2.60 -5.31
N GLU A 76 -8.34 -3.66 -5.57
CA GLU A 76 -8.84 -5.03 -5.55
C GLU A 76 -8.45 -5.70 -4.23
N THR A 77 -9.41 -6.33 -3.58
CA THR A 77 -9.26 -7.15 -2.37
C THR A 77 -9.61 -8.62 -2.68
N GLN A 78 -9.77 -9.45 -1.65
CA GLN A 78 -10.33 -10.78 -1.83
C GLN A 78 -11.82 -10.76 -2.21
N ASP A 79 -12.56 -9.76 -1.73
CA ASP A 79 -14.03 -9.70 -1.86
C ASP A 79 -14.47 -9.00 -3.15
N GLY A 80 -13.57 -8.26 -3.80
CA GLY A 80 -13.81 -7.64 -5.09
C GLY A 80 -13.10 -6.29 -5.24
N TYR A 81 -13.76 -5.38 -5.96
CA TYR A 81 -13.22 -4.08 -6.35
C TYR A 81 -13.90 -2.96 -5.57
N HIS A 82 -13.10 -2.04 -5.07
CA HIS A 82 -13.53 -0.87 -4.32
C HIS A 82 -13.07 0.39 -5.04
N PHE A 83 -13.93 1.41 -5.03
CA PHE A 83 -13.71 2.67 -5.75
C PHE A 83 -13.80 3.82 -4.75
N ILE A 84 -12.77 4.66 -4.73
CA ILE A 84 -12.76 5.90 -3.95
C ILE A 84 -12.80 7.07 -4.93
N ASP A 85 -13.83 7.91 -4.84
CA ASP A 85 -13.91 9.18 -5.55
C ASP A 85 -12.96 10.18 -4.89
N ARG A 86 -11.87 10.49 -5.59
CA ARG A 86 -10.77 11.32 -5.08
C ARG A 86 -11.21 12.75 -4.77
N GLN A 87 -12.29 13.23 -5.38
CA GLN A 87 -12.80 14.57 -5.14
C GLN A 87 -13.67 14.66 -3.88
N LYS A 88 -14.16 13.51 -3.38
CA LYS A 88 -14.99 13.43 -2.18
C LYS A 88 -14.20 13.01 -0.95
N ASP A 89 -13.11 12.26 -1.14
CA ASP A 89 -12.21 11.90 -0.04
C ASP A 89 -11.46 13.13 0.51
N ASN A 90 -11.23 13.13 1.82
CA ASN A 90 -10.38 14.09 2.49
C ASN A 90 -9.91 13.54 3.85
N LYS A 91 -8.98 14.27 4.46
CA LYS A 91 -8.30 13.89 5.71
C LYS A 91 -9.20 13.74 6.94
N PHE A 92 -10.46 14.18 6.88
CA PHE A 92 -11.41 14.10 8.00
C PHE A 92 -12.40 12.95 7.88
N LEU A 93 -12.38 12.21 6.76
CA LEU A 93 -13.29 11.09 6.51
C LEU A 93 -12.59 9.75 6.76
N ASN A 94 -13.35 8.77 7.24
CA ASN A 94 -12.95 7.37 7.32
C ASN A 94 -13.29 6.64 6.00
N GLY A 95 -12.63 5.51 5.76
CA GLY A 95 -12.91 4.68 4.57
C GLY A 95 -14.39 4.30 4.45
N SER A 96 -15.04 3.92 5.55
CA SER A 96 -16.46 3.53 5.59
C SER A 96 -17.44 4.63 5.19
N GLU A 97 -17.02 5.90 5.20
CA GLU A 97 -17.87 7.04 4.84
C GLU A 97 -17.84 7.33 3.34
N ILE A 98 -16.83 6.83 2.62
CA ILE A 98 -16.57 7.18 1.21
C ILE A 98 -16.50 5.98 0.28
N ILE A 99 -16.25 4.79 0.82
CA ILE A 99 -16.20 3.54 0.07
C ILE A 99 -17.61 2.97 0.03
N GLY A 100 -18.19 2.92 -1.16
CA GLY A 100 -19.46 2.23 -1.39
C GLY A 100 -19.30 0.70 -1.42
N ASP A 101 -20.38 0.01 -1.74
CA ASP A 101 -20.38 -1.45 -1.78
C ASP A 101 -19.34 -2.03 -2.74
N THR A 102 -18.71 -3.13 -2.33
CA THR A 102 -17.79 -3.92 -3.14
C THR A 102 -18.40 -4.30 -4.49
N LYS A 103 -17.60 -4.21 -5.54
CA LYS A 103 -17.99 -4.52 -6.92
C LYS A 103 -17.34 -5.80 -7.41
N THR A 104 -18.04 -6.50 -8.30
CA THR A 104 -17.52 -7.70 -8.94
C THR A 104 -16.47 -7.36 -10.00
N HIS A 105 -15.72 -8.36 -10.44
CA HIS A 105 -14.80 -8.22 -11.56
C HIS A 105 -15.53 -7.76 -12.84
N ASP A 106 -16.67 -8.37 -13.17
CA ASP A 106 -17.47 -7.98 -14.34
C ASP A 106 -17.93 -6.52 -14.28
N TYR A 107 -18.28 -6.03 -13.08
CA TYR A 107 -18.60 -4.61 -12.91
C TYR A 107 -17.39 -3.74 -13.23
N PHE A 108 -16.21 -4.08 -12.71
CA PHE A 108 -14.99 -3.32 -12.94
C PHE A 108 -14.62 -3.25 -14.43
N ILE A 109 -14.69 -4.38 -15.16
CA ILE A 109 -14.42 -4.40 -16.60
C ILE A 109 -15.44 -3.56 -17.37
N ASN A 110 -16.74 -3.75 -17.12
CA ASN A 110 -17.78 -2.96 -17.78
C ASN A 110 -17.67 -1.47 -17.44
N TRP A 111 -17.23 -1.13 -16.22
CA TRP A 111 -17.00 0.25 -15.80
C TRP A 111 -15.85 0.90 -16.59
N LEU A 112 -14.71 0.21 -16.74
CA LEU A 112 -13.60 0.66 -17.59
C LEU A 112 -14.04 0.88 -19.03
N ASP A 113 -14.78 -0.08 -19.59
CA ASP A 113 -15.32 0.00 -20.96
C ASP A 113 -16.28 1.19 -21.12
N SER A 114 -17.16 1.41 -20.14
CA SER A 114 -18.11 2.53 -20.16
C SER A 114 -17.42 3.90 -20.19
N LEU A 115 -16.24 3.99 -19.58
CA LEU A 115 -15.41 5.19 -19.55
C LEU A 115 -14.40 5.24 -20.71
N LYS A 116 -14.36 4.20 -21.56
CA LYS A 116 -13.40 4.03 -22.66
C LYS A 116 -11.94 4.09 -22.18
N ILE A 117 -11.66 3.48 -21.03
CA ILE A 117 -10.31 3.38 -20.47
C ILE A 117 -9.70 2.07 -20.97
N GLU A 118 -8.92 2.14 -22.06
CA GLU A 118 -8.37 0.95 -22.72
C GLU A 118 -7.09 0.41 -22.05
N ASP A 119 -6.30 1.29 -21.43
CA ASP A 119 -4.96 0.96 -20.92
C ASP A 119 -4.85 1.07 -19.39
N PHE A 120 -5.90 0.72 -18.65
CA PHE A 120 -5.84 0.74 -17.19
C PHE A 120 -4.77 -0.22 -16.66
N LYS A 121 -3.96 0.27 -15.72
CA LYS A 121 -2.91 -0.52 -15.04
C LYS A 121 -2.99 -0.27 -13.55
N PHE A 122 -2.68 -1.30 -12.77
CA PHE A 122 -2.46 -1.12 -11.34
C PHE A 122 -1.05 -0.58 -11.13
N ASP A 123 -0.92 0.37 -10.20
CA ASP A 123 0.37 0.91 -9.77
C ASP A 123 1.05 -0.03 -8.77
N TYR A 124 0.24 -0.79 -8.03
CA TYR A 124 0.67 -1.73 -7.01
C TYR A 124 0.13 -3.13 -7.27
N TYR A 125 1.00 -4.13 -7.03
CA TYR A 125 0.66 -5.54 -7.01
C TYR A 125 1.30 -6.17 -5.78
N LEU A 126 0.53 -6.91 -5.00
CA LEU A 126 1.06 -7.79 -3.97
C LEU A 126 1.84 -8.90 -4.66
N GLU A 127 3.15 -8.94 -4.44
CA GLU A 127 4.01 -10.03 -4.91
C GLU A 127 3.53 -11.36 -4.31
N LYS A 128 3.41 -12.40 -5.15
CA LYS A 128 2.98 -13.74 -4.74
C LYS A 128 4.16 -14.57 -4.23
#